data_AF-A0A9Q1JT53-F1
#
_entry.id   AF-A0A9Q1JT53-F1
#
_cell.length_a   1.000
_cell.length_b   1.000
_cell.length_c   1.000
_cell.angle_alpha   90.00
_cell.angle_beta   90.00
_cell.angle_gamma   90.00
#
_symmetry.space_group_name_H-M   'P 1'
#
loop_
_entity.id
_entity.type
_entity.pdbx_description
1 polymer ?
#
loop_
_entity_poly.entity_id
_entity_poly.type
_entity_poly.pdbx_seq_one_letter_code
_entity_poly.pdbx_strand_id
1 'polypeptide(L)'
;MEFFHRAKVVRLRSQHNKFLTACDDEEGVKQTRHGSSKAARWVVETVEGKPNVIRLKSCQTWKYLSASDDHFLLGMTGKKVLQASPRARSDPIVEWEPLKEGSWVRLRTRKGNFLRANGGIPPWMNSVTHDVPSRSATQDWVLWMVDILEVDYQSGPLVREDDGVDHHDQTAGEGGDLDHEEGLSRSSSYSSTMNTVEKIGSDDRYEDCSEVGSPARSVHSSMEIPAPSPSASPKSARVSSLVSQHARQESQHSNSFHKLKSMLDGLNDLLDDKEVEDTKSEVDSEHFSGDSASRPHPLDVKMAKLILKELKNMDFGDILSSGRDKKLDKAVNILVADANMSTVGQVPKDLAYLQDRLKSMRNDHESASQDIAECTNFSIRKLEVKAELKKAAAKAHELETMEVGFTNMLATAKAKREELLRQLEEVENSIRAAERAQADNAVEIEELISRIGEKSESLREMERRDKSWQARRVEAERTLERVEEEWVQVKSSFQDV
;
A
#
# COMPACT_ATOMS: atom_id res chain seq x y z
N MET A 1 15.81 -17.60 24.73
CA MET A 1 15.26 -18.61 23.81
C MET A 1 13.78 -18.90 24.03
N GLU A 2 13.30 -19.04 25.28
CA GLU A 2 11.87 -19.31 25.58
C GLU A 2 10.86 -18.34 24.92
N PHE A 3 11.22 -17.06 24.68
CA PHE A 3 10.31 -16.05 24.11
C PHE A 3 9.69 -16.40 22.75
N PHE A 4 10.44 -17.08 21.88
CA PHE A 4 9.97 -17.43 20.53
C PHE A 4 9.43 -18.86 20.43
N HIS A 5 9.65 -19.72 21.43
CA HIS A 5 9.26 -21.14 21.39
C HIS A 5 7.74 -21.34 21.34
N ARG A 6 6.99 -20.44 21.97
CA ARG A 6 5.52 -20.46 22.00
C ARG A 6 4.90 -19.42 21.08
N ALA A 7 5.70 -18.58 20.43
CA ALA A 7 5.17 -17.51 19.59
C ALA A 7 4.99 -18.03 18.17
N LYS A 8 3.76 -17.98 17.66
CA LYS A 8 3.45 -18.29 16.26
C LYS A 8 3.63 -17.07 15.38
N VAL A 9 3.11 -15.92 15.83
CA VAL A 9 3.19 -14.64 15.11
C VAL A 9 3.63 -13.56 16.08
N VAL A 10 4.60 -12.77 15.67
CA VAL A 10 5.16 -11.65 16.45
C VAL A 10 5.16 -10.36 15.66
N ARG A 11 5.31 -9.25 16.36
CA ARG A 11 5.81 -7.98 15.81
C ARG A 11 7.02 -7.53 16.62
N LEU A 12 7.98 -6.93 15.93
CA LEU A 12 9.23 -6.46 16.53
C LEU A 12 9.21 -4.94 16.60
N ARG A 13 9.27 -4.38 17.81
CA ARG A 13 9.30 -2.93 18.05
C ARG A 13 10.71 -2.50 18.41
N SER A 14 11.27 -1.56 17.67
CA SER A 14 12.56 -0.96 17.98
C SER A 14 12.45 0.01 19.15
N GLN A 15 13.60 0.35 19.75
CA GLN A 15 13.76 1.46 20.69
C GLN A 15 13.14 2.80 20.22
N HIS A 16 13.01 3.02 18.90
CA HIS A 16 12.46 4.24 18.32
C HIS A 16 10.93 4.24 18.29
N ASN A 17 10.29 3.28 18.97
CA ASN A 17 8.85 3.05 18.96
C ASN A 17 8.29 2.88 17.53
N LYS A 18 9.03 2.14 16.71
CA LYS A 18 8.64 1.76 15.34
C LYS A 18 8.72 0.25 15.20
N PHE A 19 7.90 -0.31 14.32
CA PHE A 19 7.81 -1.73 14.07
C PHE A 19 8.56 -2.12 12.81
N LEU A 20 9.21 -3.28 12.85
CA LEU A 20 9.79 -3.92 11.66
C LEU A 20 8.66 -4.28 10.69
N THR A 21 8.69 -3.70 9.49
CA THR A 21 7.69 -3.92 8.46
C THR A 21 8.29 -4.35 7.14
N ALA A 22 7.69 -5.36 6.52
CA ALA A 22 7.90 -5.70 5.11
C ALA A 22 7.40 -4.57 4.20
N CYS A 23 8.19 -4.21 3.18
CA CYS A 23 7.75 -3.28 2.14
C CYS A 23 6.92 -4.02 1.07
N ASP A 24 6.05 -3.27 0.38
CA ASP A 24 5.19 -3.77 -0.69
C ASP A 24 5.95 -4.08 -2.00
N ASP A 25 7.21 -3.61 -2.11
CA ASP A 25 8.14 -3.96 -3.20
C ASP A 25 8.62 -5.44 -3.12
N GLU A 26 8.18 -6.16 -2.10
CA GLU A 26 8.55 -7.54 -1.78
C GLU A 26 10.06 -7.81 -1.66
N GLU A 27 10.87 -6.77 -1.47
CA GLU A 27 12.33 -6.86 -1.34
C GLU A 27 12.81 -6.08 -0.12
N GLY A 28 12.32 -4.87 0.10
CA GLY A 28 12.75 -3.99 1.16
C GLY A 28 12.16 -4.33 2.53
N VAL A 29 12.86 -3.89 3.58
CA VAL A 29 12.37 -3.92 4.96
C VAL A 29 12.66 -2.58 5.61
N LYS A 30 11.70 -2.06 6.36
CA LYS A 30 11.80 -0.74 6.99
C LYS A 30 11.16 -0.73 8.37
N GLN A 31 11.26 0.40 9.05
CA GLN A 31 10.57 0.69 10.29
C GLN A 31 9.41 1.65 10.07
N THR A 32 8.24 1.36 10.62
CA THR A 32 7.09 2.29 10.57
C THR A 32 6.39 2.39 11.92
N ARG A 33 5.58 3.43 12.12
CA ARG A 33 4.75 3.54 13.33
C ARG A 33 3.49 2.66 13.26
N HIS A 34 3.17 2.07 12.11
CA HIS A 34 1.95 1.31 11.86
C HIS A 34 2.05 -0.16 12.28
N GLY A 35 2.13 -0.40 13.59
CA GLY A 35 2.27 -1.75 14.16
C GLY A 35 1.05 -2.67 14.07
N SER A 36 -0.11 -2.16 13.65
CA SER A 36 -1.33 -2.96 13.42
C SER A 36 -1.38 -3.60 12.03
N SER A 37 -0.58 -3.10 11.09
CA SER A 37 -0.56 -3.57 9.70
C SER A 37 -0.12 -5.02 9.59
N LYS A 38 -0.61 -5.73 8.57
CA LYS A 38 -0.17 -7.11 8.26
C LYS A 38 1.32 -7.16 7.90
N ALA A 39 1.85 -6.09 7.32
CA ALA A 39 3.26 -5.91 7.01
C ALA A 39 4.18 -5.90 8.25
N ALA A 40 3.66 -5.58 9.44
CA ALA A 40 4.40 -5.61 10.71
C ALA A 40 4.42 -6.99 11.39
N ARG A 41 3.71 -7.98 10.84
CA ARG A 41 3.55 -9.31 11.43
C ARG A 41 4.51 -10.30 10.79
N TRP A 42 5.19 -11.06 11.64
CA TRP A 42 6.17 -12.05 11.24
C TRP A 42 5.83 -13.38 11.88
N VAL A 43 5.61 -14.41 11.06
CA VAL A 43 5.49 -15.80 11.50
C VAL A 43 6.88 -16.28 11.94
N VAL A 44 6.92 -16.92 13.10
CA VAL A 44 8.14 -17.50 13.65
C VAL A 44 8.17 -18.97 13.25
N GLU A 45 9.22 -19.37 12.53
CA GLU A 45 9.47 -20.77 12.20
C GLU A 45 10.74 -21.25 12.91
N THR A 46 10.67 -22.37 13.63
CA THR A 46 11.82 -23.01 14.26
C THR A 46 12.65 -23.78 13.22
N VAL A 47 13.97 -23.77 13.36
CA VAL A 47 14.86 -24.51 12.47
C VAL A 47 15.10 -25.92 13.02
N GLU A 48 14.79 -26.94 12.22
CA GLU A 48 15.06 -28.34 12.58
C GLU A 48 16.55 -28.56 12.89
N GLY A 49 16.84 -29.21 14.02
CA GLY A 49 18.21 -29.45 14.49
C GLY A 49 18.92 -28.23 15.10
N LYS A 50 18.29 -27.05 15.15
CA LYS A 50 18.82 -25.84 15.79
C LYS A 50 17.76 -25.18 16.67
N PRO A 51 17.55 -25.63 17.92
CA PRO A 51 16.51 -25.08 18.80
C PRO A 51 16.73 -23.58 19.13
N ASN A 52 17.97 -23.11 18.96
CA ASN A 52 18.34 -21.73 19.22
C ASN A 52 18.25 -20.80 17.99
N VAL A 53 17.66 -21.25 16.88
CA VAL A 53 17.62 -20.47 15.64
C VAL A 53 16.19 -20.41 15.13
N ILE A 54 15.77 -19.23 14.73
CA ILE A 54 14.45 -18.96 14.17
C ILE A 54 14.57 -18.39 12.75
N ARG A 55 13.49 -18.51 12.00
CA ARG A 55 13.24 -17.79 10.75
C ARG A 55 12.01 -16.93 10.92
N LEU A 56 12.09 -15.70 10.41
CA LEU A 56 10.99 -14.75 10.47
C LEU A 56 10.40 -14.61 9.07
N LYS A 57 9.15 -15.02 8.89
CA LYS A 57 8.44 -14.99 7.61
C LYS A 57 7.36 -13.92 7.62
N SER A 58 7.40 -13.01 6.66
CA SER A 58 6.42 -11.93 6.54
C SER A 58 5.02 -12.49 6.32
N CYS A 59 4.03 -12.02 7.09
CA CYS A 59 2.63 -12.38 6.85
C CYS A 59 2.06 -11.71 5.58
N GLN A 60 2.70 -10.65 5.08
CA GLN A 60 2.25 -9.92 3.90
C GLN A 60 2.73 -10.58 2.60
N THR A 61 4.04 -10.83 2.51
CA THR A 61 4.72 -11.28 1.28
C THR A 61 5.09 -12.76 1.30
N TRP A 62 4.97 -13.43 2.45
CA TRP A 62 5.40 -14.82 2.69
C TRP A 62 6.89 -15.10 2.44
N LYS A 63 7.70 -14.04 2.31
CA LYS A 63 9.17 -14.10 2.22
C LYS A 63 9.81 -14.00 3.60
N TYR A 64 11.06 -14.42 3.71
CA TYR A 64 11.79 -14.41 4.97
C TYR A 64 12.62 -13.15 5.14
N LEU A 65 12.79 -12.73 6.40
CA LEU A 65 13.77 -11.72 6.77
C LEU A 65 15.18 -12.27 6.55
N SER A 66 15.94 -11.64 5.67
CA SER A 66 17.23 -12.11 5.17
C SER A 66 18.33 -11.09 5.42
N ALA A 67 19.49 -11.56 5.89
CA ALA A 67 20.71 -10.78 6.05
C ALA A 67 21.58 -10.90 4.78
N SER A 68 21.59 -9.86 3.94
CA SER A 68 22.41 -9.83 2.72
C SER A 68 23.86 -9.44 3.03
N ASP A 69 24.81 -9.89 2.22
CA ASP A 69 26.19 -9.41 2.32
C ASP A 69 26.42 -8.02 1.71
N ASP A 70 25.42 -7.48 1.02
CA ASP A 70 25.46 -6.17 0.37
C ASP A 70 25.51 -5.02 1.38
N HIS A 71 26.35 -4.03 1.13
CA HIS A 71 26.38 -2.80 1.92
C HIS A 71 25.09 -2.01 1.72
N PHE A 72 24.57 -1.40 2.80
CA PHE A 72 23.35 -0.58 2.73
C PHE A 72 23.57 0.72 1.95
N LEU A 73 24.57 1.50 2.37
CA LEU A 73 24.99 2.75 1.74
C LEU A 73 26.51 2.84 1.74
N LEU A 74 27.08 3.36 0.65
CA LEU A 74 28.52 3.51 0.50
C LEU A 74 29.06 4.48 1.58
N GLY A 75 30.13 4.08 2.27
CA GLY A 75 30.76 4.90 3.31
C GLY A 75 30.10 4.88 4.69
N MET A 76 28.97 4.17 4.87
CA MET A 76 28.33 3.99 6.17
C MET A 76 28.35 2.51 6.62
N THR A 77 28.19 2.25 7.92
CA THR A 77 28.30 0.89 8.46
C THR A 77 27.00 0.08 8.31
N GLY A 78 27.12 -1.24 8.24
CA GLY A 78 25.96 -2.13 8.23
C GLY A 78 25.51 -2.54 6.83
N LYS A 79 24.98 -3.75 6.80
CA LYS A 79 24.60 -4.47 5.58
C LYS A 79 23.09 -4.55 5.43
N LYS A 80 22.62 -4.77 4.21
CA LYS A 80 21.19 -4.78 3.88
C LYS A 80 20.46 -5.93 4.56
N VAL A 81 19.28 -5.63 5.08
CA VAL A 81 18.29 -6.64 5.46
C VAL A 81 17.16 -6.56 4.46
N LEU A 82 16.79 -7.69 3.88
CA LEU A 82 15.86 -7.80 2.75
C LEU A 82 14.82 -8.89 3.00
N GLN A 83 13.79 -8.91 2.16
CA GLN A 83 12.85 -10.01 2.04
C GLN A 83 13.36 -10.98 0.97
N ALA A 84 13.60 -12.23 1.33
CA ALA A 84 14.07 -13.23 0.37
C ALA A 84 13.35 -14.58 0.52
N SER A 85 13.21 -15.29 -0.60
CA SER A 85 12.87 -16.71 -0.57
C SER A 85 14.14 -17.51 -0.27
N PRO A 86 14.10 -18.54 0.60
CA PRO A 86 15.28 -19.33 0.92
C PRO A 86 15.75 -20.07 -0.34
N ARG A 87 17.05 -20.03 -0.64
CA ARG A 87 17.61 -20.76 -1.79
C ARG A 87 17.68 -22.26 -1.53
N ALA A 88 17.75 -22.65 -0.25
CA ALA A 88 17.79 -24.03 0.21
C ALA A 88 17.08 -24.17 1.57
N ARG A 89 16.75 -25.41 1.97
CA ARG A 89 16.12 -25.71 3.27
C ARG A 89 16.94 -25.24 4.47
N SER A 90 18.25 -25.10 4.31
CA SER A 90 19.21 -24.68 5.33
C SER A 90 19.93 -23.38 4.93
N ASP A 91 19.20 -22.40 4.41
CA ASP A 91 19.79 -21.14 3.97
C ASP A 91 20.19 -20.28 5.19
N PRO A 92 21.49 -20.08 5.47
CA PRO A 92 21.92 -19.42 6.71
C PRO A 92 21.63 -17.92 6.75
N ILE A 93 21.29 -17.30 5.61
CA ILE A 93 21.03 -15.86 5.52
C ILE A 93 19.66 -15.46 6.10
N VAL A 94 18.72 -16.42 6.18
CA VAL A 94 17.38 -16.20 6.76
C VAL A 94 17.29 -16.67 8.21
N GLU A 95 18.39 -17.17 8.76
CA GLU A 95 18.49 -17.71 10.12
C GLU A 95 18.94 -16.64 11.10
N TRP A 96 18.15 -16.45 12.15
CA TRP A 96 18.39 -15.48 13.20
C TRP A 96 18.43 -16.19 14.56
N GLU A 97 19.42 -15.85 15.37
CA GLU A 97 19.59 -16.36 16.73
C GLU A 97 19.16 -15.27 17.72
N PRO A 98 18.04 -15.44 18.44
CA PRO A 98 17.57 -14.48 19.42
C PRO A 98 18.37 -14.52 20.72
N LEU A 99 19.02 -13.42 21.10
CA LEU A 99 19.72 -13.27 22.38
C LEU A 99 18.89 -12.36 23.30
N LYS A 100 18.45 -12.91 24.45
CA LYS A 100 17.64 -12.18 25.43
C LYS A 100 18.52 -11.19 26.21
N GLU A 101 18.04 -9.97 26.34
CA GLU A 101 18.67 -8.90 27.12
C GLU A 101 17.59 -8.14 27.90
N GLY A 102 17.33 -8.61 29.13
CA GLY A 102 16.20 -8.14 29.92
C GLY A 102 14.86 -8.41 29.21
N SER A 103 14.10 -7.34 28.96
CA SER A 103 12.84 -7.34 28.21
C SER A 103 13.01 -7.18 26.69
N TRP A 104 14.24 -7.03 26.23
CA TRP A 104 14.59 -6.85 24.81
C TRP A 104 15.25 -8.10 24.26
N VAL A 105 15.32 -8.16 22.93
CA VAL A 105 16.04 -9.20 22.20
C VAL A 105 16.95 -8.59 21.15
N ARG A 106 18.13 -9.18 21.00
CA ARG A 106 19.00 -8.98 19.84
C ARG A 106 18.85 -10.15 18.90
N LEU A 107 18.69 -9.91 17.60
CA LEU A 107 18.61 -10.96 16.59
C LEU A 107 19.96 -11.06 15.88
N ARG A 108 20.72 -12.12 16.18
CA ARG A 108 22.07 -12.34 15.66
C ARG A 108 22.04 -13.15 14.37
N THR A 109 22.79 -12.72 13.36
CA THR A 109 23.05 -13.51 12.14
C THR A 109 24.14 -14.54 12.42
N ARG A 110 24.26 -15.57 11.58
CA ARG A 110 25.36 -16.55 11.68
C ARG A 110 26.76 -15.93 11.69
N LYS A 111 26.93 -14.74 11.08
CA LYS A 111 28.21 -14.01 11.00
C LYS A 111 28.50 -13.15 12.25
N GLY A 112 27.61 -13.15 13.24
CA GLY A 112 27.77 -12.37 14.47
C GLY A 112 27.25 -10.94 14.40
N ASN A 113 26.64 -10.52 13.28
CA ASN A 113 26.00 -9.20 13.17
C ASN A 113 24.61 -9.23 13.81
N PHE A 114 24.09 -8.07 14.21
CA PHE A 114 22.78 -7.97 14.82
C PHE A 114 21.81 -7.16 13.97
N LEU A 115 20.53 -7.56 13.95
CA LEU A 115 19.46 -6.78 13.34
C LEU A 115 19.39 -5.39 13.99
N ARG A 116 19.55 -4.34 13.19
CA ARG A 116 19.66 -2.95 13.63
C ARG A 116 18.55 -2.09 13.05
N ALA A 117 17.85 -1.41 13.95
CA ALA A 117 16.88 -0.37 13.69
C ALA A 117 17.57 0.99 13.54
N ASN A 118 17.69 1.49 12.32
CA ASN A 118 18.33 2.77 12.06
C ASN A 118 17.43 3.97 12.35
N GLY A 119 17.94 4.93 13.12
CA GLY A 119 17.38 6.27 13.31
C GLY A 119 18.19 7.35 12.58
N GLY A 120 17.76 8.61 12.61
CA GLY A 120 18.51 9.73 12.02
C GLY A 120 17.88 10.29 10.74
N ILE A 121 18.71 10.80 9.83
CA ILE A 121 18.31 11.56 8.64
C ILE A 121 18.14 10.61 7.44
N PRO A 122 17.22 10.86 6.48
CA PRO A 122 17.16 10.12 5.21
C PRO A 122 18.51 10.13 4.48
N PRO A 123 18.87 9.09 3.72
CA PRO A 123 18.11 7.85 3.43
C PRO A 123 18.21 6.78 4.53
N TRP A 124 18.94 7.05 5.60
CA TRP A 124 19.18 6.10 6.70
C TRP A 124 17.99 5.99 7.66
N MET A 125 17.20 7.05 7.78
CA MET A 125 16.00 7.06 8.60
C MET A 125 15.06 5.92 8.23
N ASN A 126 14.59 5.18 9.25
CA ASN A 126 13.65 4.06 9.10
C ASN A 126 14.19 2.84 8.35
N SER A 127 15.46 2.81 7.94
CA SER A 127 16.01 1.60 7.34
C SER A 127 16.26 0.52 8.41
N VAL A 128 16.43 -0.71 7.94
CA VAL A 128 16.81 -1.85 8.76
C VAL A 128 18.05 -2.47 8.14
N THR A 129 19.07 -2.65 8.95
CA THR A 129 20.38 -3.20 8.53
C THR A 129 20.80 -4.28 9.50
N HIS A 130 21.88 -4.99 9.22
CA HIS A 130 22.55 -5.80 10.23
C HIS A 130 24.01 -5.40 10.35
N ASP A 131 24.47 -5.19 11.59
CA ASP A 131 25.79 -4.66 11.89
C ASP A 131 26.21 -5.05 13.31
N VAL A 132 27.48 -4.83 13.65
CA VAL A 132 27.96 -4.86 15.04
C VAL A 132 28.04 -3.40 15.52
N PRO A 133 27.24 -2.99 16.52
CA PRO A 133 27.31 -1.64 17.03
C PRO A 133 28.71 -1.32 17.57
N SER A 134 29.40 -0.37 16.94
CA SER A 134 30.75 0.04 17.34
C SER A 134 30.78 1.32 18.18
N ARG A 135 29.68 2.09 18.19
CA ARG A 135 29.56 3.37 18.92
C ARG A 135 28.57 3.24 20.06
N SER A 136 28.86 3.86 21.21
CA SER A 136 27.99 3.83 22.39
C SER A 136 26.57 4.31 22.09
N ALA A 137 26.42 5.37 21.29
CA ALA A 137 25.13 5.95 20.93
C ALA A 137 24.23 5.05 20.06
N THR A 138 24.79 4.01 19.44
CA THR A 138 24.05 3.08 18.56
C THR A 138 23.93 1.67 19.13
N GLN A 139 24.39 1.44 20.36
CA GLN A 139 24.31 0.13 21.03
C GLN A 139 22.86 -0.34 21.18
N ASP A 140 21.96 0.57 21.56
CA ASP A 140 20.56 0.22 21.76
C ASP A 140 19.82 -0.05 20.43
N TRP A 141 20.42 0.30 19.30
CA TRP A 141 19.78 0.18 17.97
C TRP A 141 19.59 -1.24 17.51
N VAL A 142 20.19 -2.21 18.19
CA VAL A 142 19.99 -3.64 17.93
C VAL A 142 18.98 -4.28 18.89
N LEU A 143 18.41 -3.51 19.82
CA LEU A 143 17.41 -3.98 20.76
C LEU A 143 16.01 -3.90 20.15
N TRP A 144 15.32 -5.03 20.17
CA TRP A 144 13.94 -5.17 19.72
C TRP A 144 13.07 -5.71 20.84
N MET A 145 11.90 -5.12 21.04
CA MET A 145 10.86 -5.65 21.89
C MET A 145 9.96 -6.56 21.05
N VAL A 146 9.66 -7.74 21.59
CA VAL A 146 8.83 -8.73 20.90
C VAL A 146 7.43 -8.67 21.47
N ASP A 147 6.47 -8.26 20.66
CA ASP A 147 5.06 -8.38 21.02
C ASP A 147 4.50 -9.63 20.34
N ILE A 148 4.02 -10.58 21.14
CA ILE A 148 3.42 -11.83 20.66
C ILE A 148 1.97 -11.56 20.29
N LEU A 149 1.61 -11.86 19.04
CA LEU A 149 0.26 -11.67 18.50
C LEU A 149 -0.53 -12.98 18.48
N GLU A 150 0.15 -14.09 18.21
CA GLU A 150 -0.42 -15.44 18.22
C GLU A 150 0.53 -16.40 18.92
N VAL A 151 -0.01 -17.31 19.72
CA VAL A 151 0.73 -18.35 20.43
C VAL A 151 0.45 -19.70 19.78
N ASP A 152 1.49 -20.52 19.61
CA ASP A 152 1.32 -21.92 19.21
C ASP A 152 1.09 -22.77 20.46
N TYR A 153 -0.10 -23.38 20.54
CA TYR A 153 -0.51 -24.27 21.64
C TYR A 153 -0.24 -25.75 21.32
N GLN A 154 0.23 -26.08 20.11
CA GLN A 154 0.51 -27.45 19.70
C GLN A 154 1.93 -27.92 20.06
N SER A 155 2.83 -26.99 20.41
CA SER A 155 4.13 -27.30 21.03
C SER A 155 3.94 -27.48 22.54
N GLY A 156 3.73 -28.73 22.96
CA GLY A 156 3.54 -29.08 24.38
C GLY A 156 4.73 -28.68 25.28
N PRO A 157 4.53 -28.57 26.60
CA PRO A 157 5.60 -28.19 27.52
C PRO A 157 6.71 -29.25 27.52
N LEU A 158 7.95 -28.84 27.24
CA LEU A 158 9.12 -29.64 27.62
C LEU A 158 9.14 -29.69 29.14
N VAL A 159 8.91 -30.88 29.67
CA VAL A 159 9.07 -31.23 31.09
C VAL A 159 10.42 -30.69 31.54
N ARG A 160 10.40 -29.77 32.52
CA ARG A 160 11.59 -29.46 33.30
C ARG A 160 11.84 -30.68 34.17
N GLU A 161 12.86 -31.46 33.85
CA GLU A 161 13.49 -32.32 34.84
C GLU A 161 14.10 -31.37 35.86
N ASP A 162 13.41 -31.21 36.99
CA ASP A 162 13.88 -30.46 38.14
C ASP A 162 14.73 -31.39 38.99
N ASP A 163 15.99 -31.00 39.17
CA ASP A 163 16.96 -31.64 40.03
C ASP A 163 16.43 -31.64 41.47
N GLY A 164 16.24 -32.84 42.01
CA GLY A 164 15.85 -33.03 43.40
C GLY A 164 16.90 -32.48 44.35
N VAL A 165 16.55 -31.41 45.06
CA VAL A 165 17.23 -30.98 46.29
C VAL A 165 16.19 -30.88 47.41
N ASP A 166 16.05 -32.02 48.07
CA ASP A 166 15.98 -32.25 49.51
C ASP A 166 15.76 -31.01 50.41
N HIS A 167 14.59 -30.91 51.05
CA HIS A 167 14.41 -30.28 52.37
C HIS A 167 13.26 -30.95 53.13
N HIS A 168 13.63 -31.76 54.11
CA HIS A 168 12.86 -32.04 55.31
C HIS A 168 12.68 -30.74 56.12
N ASP A 169 11.44 -30.37 56.46
CA ASP A 169 11.01 -30.34 57.87
C ASP A 169 9.47 -30.25 58.00
N GLN A 170 9.00 -30.82 59.09
CA GLN A 170 7.62 -31.11 59.50
C GLN A 170 6.92 -29.85 60.03
N THR A 171 5.59 -29.75 59.87
CA THR A 171 4.64 -29.80 60.99
C THR A 171 3.20 -29.61 60.51
N ALA A 172 2.30 -30.30 61.20
CA ALA A 172 0.89 -30.51 60.89
C ALA A 172 -0.02 -29.41 61.46
N GLY A 173 -1.24 -29.33 60.91
CA GLY A 173 -2.44 -29.01 61.69
C GLY A 173 -3.42 -28.04 61.03
N GLU A 174 -4.58 -28.59 60.61
CA GLU A 174 -5.94 -27.99 60.60
C GLU A 174 -6.16 -26.76 59.68
N GLY A 175 -7.19 -26.63 58.84
CA GLY A 175 -8.51 -27.23 58.71
C GLY A 175 -9.47 -26.10 58.28
N GLY A 176 -10.29 -26.29 57.24
CA GLY A 176 -11.47 -25.44 56.95
C GLY A 176 -11.55 -24.76 55.57
N ASP A 177 -12.23 -25.44 54.64
CA ASP A 177 -13.51 -25.02 54.00
C ASP A 177 -13.73 -23.64 53.32
N LEU A 178 -14.17 -23.75 52.05
CA LEU A 178 -15.17 -22.98 51.28
C LEU A 178 -14.75 -21.85 50.30
N ASP A 179 -14.97 -22.18 49.02
CA ASP A 179 -15.74 -21.50 47.96
C ASP A 179 -15.29 -20.21 47.22
N HIS A 180 -15.41 -20.34 45.88
CA HIS A 180 -15.77 -19.37 44.81
C HIS A 180 -14.85 -18.16 44.53
N GLU A 181 -14.20 -18.10 43.36
CA GLU A 181 -14.66 -17.67 42.01
C GLU A 181 -14.75 -16.14 41.79
N GLU A 182 -14.18 -15.74 40.64
CA GLU A 182 -14.19 -14.43 39.95
C GLU A 182 -13.71 -13.17 40.73
N GLY A 183 -13.03 -12.18 40.16
CA GLY A 183 -12.73 -11.84 38.78
C GLY A 183 -12.35 -10.35 38.75
N LEU A 184 -11.26 -10.06 38.04
CA LEU A 184 -10.99 -8.82 37.29
C LEU A 184 -10.90 -7.46 38.02
N SER A 185 -9.66 -6.97 38.01
CA SER A 185 -9.23 -5.74 37.32
C SER A 185 -9.88 -4.40 37.70
N ARG A 186 -9.05 -3.50 38.23
CA ARG A 186 -9.20 -2.08 37.92
C ARG A 186 -7.85 -1.36 37.78
N SER A 187 -7.62 -0.99 36.53
CA SER A 187 -6.66 -0.03 36.00
C SER A 187 -6.59 1.27 36.81
N SER A 188 -5.39 1.81 36.97
CA SER A 188 -5.16 3.22 37.31
C SER A 188 -4.41 3.90 36.18
N SER A 189 -5.08 4.87 35.58
CA SER A 189 -4.60 5.75 34.52
C SER A 189 -3.89 6.96 35.12
N TYR A 190 -2.75 7.37 34.57
CA TYR A 190 -2.31 8.76 34.62
C TYR A 190 -1.77 9.17 33.26
N SER A 191 -2.40 10.18 32.69
CA SER A 191 -2.02 10.93 31.50
C SER A 191 -1.55 12.31 31.96
N SER A 192 -0.51 12.88 31.33
CA SER A 192 -0.33 14.33 31.23
C SER A 192 0.68 14.73 30.14
N THR A 193 0.12 15.25 29.05
CA THR A 193 0.44 16.48 28.28
C THR A 193 1.78 17.22 28.47
N MET A 194 2.37 17.73 27.36
CA MET A 194 2.78 19.14 27.15
C MET A 194 3.41 19.38 25.74
N ASN A 195 3.41 20.67 25.34
CA ASN A 195 4.08 21.38 24.21
C ASN A 195 3.13 21.73 23.05
N THR A 196 2.65 22.96 22.83
CA THR A 196 3.22 24.33 22.81
C THR A 196 4.20 24.58 21.65
N VAL A 197 3.81 25.58 20.85
CA VAL A 197 4.39 26.15 19.63
C VAL A 197 5.58 27.05 19.95
N GLU A 198 6.65 27.01 19.14
CA GLU A 198 7.53 28.16 18.88
C GLU A 198 8.06 28.18 17.44
N LYS A 199 8.32 29.41 16.98
CA LYS A 199 8.58 29.87 15.61
C LYS A 199 9.84 30.74 15.65
N ILE A 200 10.86 30.44 14.85
CA ILE A 200 12.08 31.23 14.59
C ILE A 200 12.52 30.81 13.15
N GLY A 201 12.92 31.63 12.16
CA GLY A 201 13.29 33.04 12.08
C GLY A 201 14.76 33.20 11.60
N SER A 202 15.00 33.36 10.28
CA SER A 202 16.26 33.83 9.64
C SER A 202 16.10 33.70 8.11
N ASP A 203 15.91 34.74 7.29
CA ASP A 203 16.79 35.86 6.91
C ASP A 203 18.06 35.40 6.17
N ASP A 204 18.14 35.71 4.87
CA ASP A 204 19.38 36.09 4.18
C ASP A 204 19.11 36.65 2.77
N ARG A 205 19.67 37.84 2.55
CA ARG A 205 19.71 38.64 1.31
C ARG A 205 20.94 38.28 0.48
N TYR A 206 20.84 38.28 -0.85
CA TYR A 206 21.96 38.59 -1.76
C TYR A 206 21.45 39.25 -3.07
N GLU A 207 21.70 40.56 -3.18
CA GLU A 207 22.07 41.30 -4.42
C GLU A 207 23.53 40.92 -4.78
N ASP A 208 24.14 41.10 -5.95
CA ASP A 208 23.85 41.56 -7.31
C ASP A 208 25.22 41.42 -8.06
N CYS A 209 25.18 41.55 -9.39
CA CYS A 209 26.27 41.72 -10.36
C CYS A 209 27.02 40.45 -10.82
N SER A 210 27.40 40.26 -12.09
CA SER A 210 27.04 40.76 -13.43
C SER A 210 27.96 40.01 -14.42
N GLU A 211 27.55 39.97 -15.69
CA GLU A 211 28.27 39.76 -16.98
C GLU A 211 29.78 39.41 -16.97
N VAL A 212 30.31 38.60 -17.89
CA VAL A 212 30.56 38.96 -19.30
C VAL A 212 30.98 37.68 -20.08
N GLY A 213 30.56 37.57 -21.35
CA GLY A 213 31.46 37.18 -22.44
C GLY A 213 31.32 35.78 -23.02
N SER A 214 30.50 35.65 -24.07
CA SER A 214 30.80 34.72 -25.18
C SER A 214 31.98 35.26 -26.03
N PRO A 215 32.64 34.41 -26.84
CA PRO A 215 32.17 34.30 -28.23
C PRO A 215 32.22 32.89 -28.84
N ALA A 216 31.41 32.73 -29.87
CA ALA A 216 31.26 31.56 -30.73
C ALA A 216 32.46 31.31 -31.65
N ARG A 217 32.60 30.06 -32.11
CA ARG A 217 33.02 29.77 -33.50
C ARG A 217 32.57 28.39 -33.98
N SER A 218 31.83 28.44 -35.09
CA SER A 218 31.44 27.33 -35.97
C SER A 218 32.57 27.00 -36.94
N VAL A 219 32.79 25.71 -37.25
CA VAL A 219 33.32 25.25 -38.54
C VAL A 219 32.67 23.90 -38.89
N HIS A 220 31.97 23.87 -40.03
CA HIS A 220 31.51 22.69 -40.76
C HIS A 220 32.70 21.87 -41.32
N SER A 221 32.60 20.54 -41.34
CA SER A 221 33.05 19.76 -42.50
C SER A 221 32.42 18.37 -42.52
N SER A 222 31.79 18.05 -43.66
CA SER A 222 31.18 16.77 -44.00
C SER A 222 32.22 15.82 -44.61
N MET A 223 32.13 14.52 -44.35
CA MET A 223 32.19 13.48 -45.40
C MET A 223 31.94 12.06 -44.85
N GLU A 224 30.87 11.47 -45.39
CA GLU A 224 30.65 10.11 -45.89
C GLU A 224 31.08 8.84 -45.14
N ILE A 225 30.09 7.93 -45.15
CA ILE A 225 29.99 6.57 -44.62
C ILE A 225 30.70 5.58 -45.59
N PRO A 226 31.15 4.41 -45.12
CA PRO A 226 30.44 3.20 -45.55
C PRO A 226 30.19 2.20 -44.40
N ALA A 227 29.01 1.58 -44.41
CA ALA A 227 28.66 0.42 -43.60
C ALA A 227 29.33 -0.86 -44.15
N PRO A 228 29.42 -1.93 -43.33
CA PRO A 228 28.49 -3.04 -43.57
C PRO A 228 27.86 -3.64 -42.29
N SER A 229 26.67 -4.20 -42.49
CA SER A 229 25.76 -4.87 -41.54
C SER A 229 26.19 -6.31 -41.17
N PRO A 230 25.35 -7.15 -40.53
CA PRO A 230 25.02 -7.18 -39.10
C PRO A 230 25.35 -8.56 -38.47
N SER A 231 25.55 -8.63 -37.14
CA SER A 231 25.41 -9.91 -36.43
C SER A 231 24.65 -9.73 -35.13
N ALA A 232 23.68 -10.61 -34.93
CA ALA A 232 22.64 -10.55 -33.92
C ALA A 232 23.06 -11.20 -32.61
N SER A 233 22.56 -10.68 -31.49
CA SER A 233 22.00 -11.48 -30.37
C SER A 233 21.26 -10.60 -29.35
N PRO A 234 20.25 -11.13 -28.63
CA PRO A 234 19.13 -10.35 -28.13
C PRO A 234 19.17 -10.13 -26.61
N LYS A 235 19.01 -8.87 -26.16
CA LYS A 235 18.59 -8.55 -24.78
C LYS A 235 17.50 -7.47 -24.69
N SER A 236 16.93 -7.04 -25.81
CA SER A 236 15.91 -5.98 -25.88
C SER A 236 14.47 -6.47 -26.06
N ALA A 237 14.20 -7.78 -25.88
CA ALA A 237 12.84 -8.31 -26.08
C ALA A 237 11.93 -8.17 -24.84
N ARG A 238 12.50 -8.13 -23.63
CA ARG A 238 11.70 -8.18 -22.39
C ARG A 238 11.11 -6.82 -21.98
N VAL A 239 11.81 -5.72 -22.30
CA VAL A 239 11.34 -4.35 -22.03
C VAL A 239 10.27 -3.92 -23.03
N SER A 240 10.45 -4.24 -24.32
CA SER A 240 9.45 -3.95 -25.36
C SER A 240 8.15 -4.74 -25.20
N SER A 241 8.20 -5.95 -24.64
CA SER A 241 7.01 -6.75 -24.31
C SER A 241 6.16 -6.13 -23.20
N LEU A 242 6.80 -5.58 -22.15
CA LEU A 242 6.10 -4.96 -21.02
C LEU A 242 5.52 -3.60 -21.41
N VAL A 243 6.26 -2.79 -22.18
CA VAL A 243 5.77 -1.52 -22.72
C VAL A 243 4.60 -1.75 -23.68
N SER A 244 4.66 -2.79 -24.52
CA SER A 244 3.56 -3.16 -25.43
C SER A 244 2.33 -3.69 -24.68
N GLN A 245 2.50 -4.40 -23.57
CA GLN A 245 1.38 -4.84 -22.72
C GLN A 245 0.73 -3.68 -21.96
N HIS A 246 1.52 -2.74 -21.43
CA HIS A 246 0.98 -1.54 -20.76
C HIS A 246 0.25 -0.61 -21.75
N ALA A 247 0.80 -0.37 -22.94
CA ALA A 247 0.13 0.41 -23.98
C ALA A 247 -1.17 -0.25 -24.49
N ARG A 248 -1.21 -1.58 -24.53
CA ARG A 248 -2.45 -2.34 -24.84
C ARG A 248 -3.49 -2.25 -23.71
N GLN A 249 -3.07 -2.17 -22.45
CA GLN A 249 -3.99 -1.99 -21.32
C GLN A 249 -4.51 -0.55 -21.23
N GLU A 250 -3.67 0.46 -21.44
CA GLU A 250 -4.07 1.88 -21.48
C GLU A 250 -5.08 2.16 -22.61
N SER A 251 -4.87 1.58 -23.80
CA SER A 251 -5.83 1.73 -24.93
C SER A 251 -7.15 0.98 -24.72
N GLN A 252 -7.16 -0.14 -24.00
CA GLN A 252 -8.40 -0.83 -23.64
C GLN A 252 -9.22 -0.07 -22.58
N HIS A 253 -8.53 0.59 -21.64
CA HIS A 253 -9.17 1.44 -20.63
C HIS A 253 -9.84 2.66 -21.28
N SER A 254 -9.13 3.37 -22.16
CA SER A 254 -9.68 4.58 -22.80
C SER A 254 -10.88 4.28 -23.71
N ASN A 255 -10.87 3.14 -24.42
CA ASN A 255 -11.99 2.72 -25.25
C ASN A 255 -13.24 2.37 -24.44
N SER A 256 -13.06 1.71 -23.28
CA SER A 256 -14.16 1.35 -22.39
C SER A 256 -14.77 2.59 -21.72
N PHE A 257 -13.91 3.54 -21.33
CA PHE A 257 -14.31 4.80 -20.73
C PHE A 257 -15.07 5.70 -21.72
N HIS A 258 -14.58 5.83 -22.96
CA HIS A 258 -15.25 6.58 -24.02
C HIS A 258 -16.63 5.98 -24.39
N LYS A 259 -16.75 4.65 -24.37
CA LYS A 259 -18.04 3.97 -24.57
C LYS A 259 -19.03 4.28 -23.45
N LEU A 260 -18.56 4.27 -22.19
CA LEU A 260 -19.38 4.63 -21.03
C LEU A 260 -19.87 6.08 -21.10
N LYS A 261 -18.99 7.00 -21.49
CA LYS A 261 -19.31 8.43 -21.65
C LYS A 261 -20.37 8.67 -22.73
N SER A 262 -20.22 8.03 -23.90
CA SER A 262 -21.22 8.10 -24.98
C SER A 262 -22.58 7.52 -24.58
N MET A 263 -22.61 6.47 -23.74
CA MET A 263 -23.86 5.93 -23.20
C MET A 263 -24.50 6.89 -22.19
N LEU A 264 -23.69 7.61 -21.41
CA LEU A 264 -24.18 8.53 -20.40
C LEU A 264 -24.75 9.82 -21.01
N ASP A 265 -24.10 10.37 -22.04
CA ASP A 265 -24.56 11.56 -22.76
C ASP A 265 -25.93 11.32 -23.43
N GLY A 266 -26.16 10.12 -23.98
CA GLY A 266 -27.45 9.75 -24.58
C GLY A 266 -28.58 9.49 -23.57
N LEU A 267 -28.27 9.38 -22.28
CA LEU A 267 -29.26 9.13 -21.22
C LEU A 267 -29.74 10.41 -20.54
N ASN A 268 -29.02 11.53 -20.69
CA ASN A 268 -29.36 12.79 -20.06
C ASN A 268 -30.76 13.30 -20.49
N ASP A 269 -31.14 13.09 -21.75
CA ASP A 269 -32.46 13.45 -22.32
C ASP A 269 -33.64 12.63 -21.75
N LEU A 270 -33.37 11.44 -21.20
CA LEU A 270 -34.38 10.53 -20.62
C LEU A 270 -34.58 10.76 -19.12
N LEU A 271 -33.65 11.48 -18.48
CA LEU A 271 -33.60 11.65 -17.04
C LEU A 271 -34.30 12.93 -16.55
N ASP A 272 -34.57 13.90 -17.43
CA ASP A 272 -35.33 15.12 -17.11
C ASP A 272 -36.81 14.82 -16.81
N ASP A 273 -37.30 15.43 -15.73
CA ASP A 273 -38.51 15.05 -15.03
C ASP A 273 -39.75 15.82 -15.53
N LYS A 274 -40.79 15.09 -15.97
CA LYS A 274 -42.19 15.52 -15.85
C LYS A 274 -42.91 14.44 -15.05
N GLU A 275 -43.06 14.70 -13.76
CA GLU A 275 -43.81 13.85 -12.83
C GLU A 275 -45.31 13.90 -13.18
N VAL A 276 -45.95 12.73 -13.17
CA VAL A 276 -47.39 12.60 -13.03
C VAL A 276 -47.58 11.61 -11.89
N GLU A 277 -47.93 12.14 -10.72
CA GLU A 277 -48.40 11.35 -9.58
C GLU A 277 -49.71 10.67 -9.97
N ASP A 278 -49.89 9.40 -9.59
CA ASP A 278 -51.24 8.87 -9.39
C ASP A 278 -51.30 7.80 -8.30
N THR A 279 -52.39 7.88 -7.55
CA THR A 279 -52.65 7.33 -6.23
C THR A 279 -52.98 5.83 -6.19
N LYS A 280 -52.48 5.18 -5.12
CA LYS A 280 -52.65 3.76 -4.73
C LYS A 280 -54.06 3.45 -4.19
N SER A 281 -54.61 2.26 -4.49
CA SER A 281 -55.55 1.58 -3.60
C SER A 281 -55.46 0.04 -3.73
N GLU A 282 -55.50 -0.63 -2.58
CA GLU A 282 -55.50 -2.09 -2.33
C GLU A 282 -56.94 -2.55 -2.01
N VAL A 283 -57.38 -3.74 -2.44
CA VAL A 283 -58.36 -4.56 -1.68
C VAL A 283 -58.26 -6.06 -2.02
N ASP A 284 -58.34 -6.88 -0.97
CA ASP A 284 -58.29 -8.35 -0.90
C ASP A 284 -59.65 -9.09 -1.00
N SER A 285 -59.57 -10.31 -1.55
CA SER A 285 -60.18 -11.59 -1.13
C SER A 285 -61.68 -11.96 -1.30
N GLU A 286 -61.83 -13.14 -1.91
CA GLU A 286 -62.52 -14.36 -1.44
C GLU A 286 -63.97 -14.78 -1.86
N HIS A 287 -64.00 -16.07 -2.22
CA HIS A 287 -65.08 -16.94 -2.70
C HIS A 287 -66.13 -17.28 -1.63
N PHE A 288 -67.36 -17.65 -2.05
CA PHE A 288 -67.96 -18.97 -1.73
C PHE A 288 -69.29 -19.21 -2.48
N SER A 289 -69.61 -20.50 -2.57
CA SER A 289 -70.58 -21.25 -3.39
C SER A 289 -72.08 -20.97 -3.19
N GLY A 290 -72.86 -21.21 -4.25
CA GLY A 290 -74.33 -21.27 -4.22
C GLY A 290 -74.89 -22.62 -3.79
N ASP A 291 -76.21 -22.68 -3.60
CA ASP A 291 -77.14 -23.46 -4.46
C ASP A 291 -78.61 -23.35 -3.99
N SER A 292 -79.49 -23.73 -4.92
CA SER A 292 -80.85 -24.29 -4.80
C SER A 292 -82.04 -23.36 -5.02
N ALA A 293 -82.79 -23.73 -6.07
CA ALA A 293 -83.98 -23.08 -6.59
C ALA A 293 -85.25 -23.67 -5.94
N SER A 294 -86.04 -22.80 -5.34
CA SER A 294 -87.47 -23.00 -5.07
C SER A 294 -88.24 -21.74 -5.49
N ARG A 295 -89.51 -21.92 -5.85
CA ARG A 295 -90.44 -20.86 -6.30
C ARG A 295 -90.25 -19.56 -5.49
N PRO A 296 -89.93 -18.40 -6.12
CA PRO A 296 -89.69 -17.17 -5.37
C PRO A 296 -90.92 -16.78 -4.55
N HIS A 297 -90.74 -16.56 -3.26
CA HIS A 297 -91.84 -16.13 -2.41
C HIS A 297 -92.23 -14.68 -2.80
N PRO A 298 -93.51 -14.27 -2.75
CA PRO A 298 -93.91 -12.89 -3.10
C PRO A 298 -93.18 -11.79 -2.33
N LEU A 299 -92.70 -12.11 -1.12
CA LEU A 299 -91.85 -11.22 -0.32
C LEU A 299 -90.44 -11.08 -0.92
N ASP A 300 -89.87 -12.14 -1.49
CA ASP A 300 -88.55 -12.14 -2.12
C ASP A 300 -88.53 -11.27 -3.37
N VAL A 301 -89.61 -11.30 -4.16
CA VAL A 301 -89.80 -10.44 -5.34
C VAL A 301 -89.91 -8.96 -4.93
N LYS A 302 -90.62 -8.66 -3.82
CA LYS A 302 -90.72 -7.30 -3.28
C LYS A 302 -89.38 -6.80 -2.75
N MET A 303 -88.63 -7.66 -2.06
CA MET A 303 -87.28 -7.37 -1.57
C MET A 303 -86.28 -7.19 -2.72
N ALA A 304 -86.35 -8.01 -3.78
CA ALA A 304 -85.52 -7.86 -4.97
C ALA A 304 -85.75 -6.51 -5.67
N LYS A 305 -87.01 -6.06 -5.79
CA LYS A 305 -87.34 -4.73 -6.33
C LYS A 305 -86.81 -3.59 -5.46
N LEU A 306 -86.81 -3.74 -4.13
CA LEU A 306 -86.23 -2.77 -3.21
C LEU A 306 -84.71 -2.70 -3.34
N ILE A 307 -84.03 -3.85 -3.43
CA ILE A 307 -82.58 -3.95 -3.64
C ILE A 307 -82.17 -3.26 -4.95
N LEU A 308 -82.89 -3.52 -6.05
CA LEU A 308 -82.64 -2.84 -7.32
C LEU A 308 -82.85 -1.32 -7.23
N LYS A 309 -83.84 -0.86 -6.48
CA LYS A 309 -84.10 0.57 -6.27
C LYS A 309 -83.01 1.24 -5.44
N GLU A 310 -82.48 0.54 -4.44
CA GLU A 310 -81.38 0.99 -3.58
C GLU A 310 -80.07 1.08 -4.36
N LEU A 311 -79.74 0.06 -5.16
CA LEU A 311 -78.48 -0.02 -5.89
C LEU A 311 -78.44 0.81 -7.18
N LYS A 312 -79.59 1.20 -7.73
CA LYS A 312 -79.67 1.95 -9.01
C LYS A 312 -78.87 3.25 -9.02
N ASN A 313 -78.77 3.93 -7.88
CA ASN A 313 -78.14 5.26 -7.78
C ASN A 313 -76.67 5.18 -7.37
N MET A 314 -76.08 3.99 -7.36
CA MET A 314 -74.70 3.76 -6.94
C MET A 314 -73.77 3.58 -8.14
N ASP A 315 -72.49 3.96 -7.97
CA ASP A 315 -71.47 3.64 -8.95
C ASP A 315 -71.26 2.12 -9.01
N PHE A 316 -71.02 1.59 -10.21
CA PHE A 316 -70.83 0.15 -10.40
C PHE A 316 -69.58 -0.37 -9.68
N GLY A 317 -68.50 0.43 -9.63
CA GLY A 317 -67.30 0.12 -8.85
C GLY A 317 -67.59 0.01 -7.35
N ASP A 318 -68.43 0.91 -6.80
CA ASP A 318 -68.86 0.86 -5.40
C ASP A 318 -69.76 -0.34 -5.10
N ILE A 319 -70.57 -0.77 -6.06
CA ILE A 319 -71.41 -1.98 -5.93
C ILE A 319 -70.53 -3.22 -5.86
N LEU A 320 -69.46 -3.30 -6.68
CA LEU A 320 -68.50 -4.39 -6.69
C LEU A 320 -67.65 -4.40 -5.42
N SER A 321 -67.06 -3.27 -5.03
CA SER A 321 -66.17 -3.16 -3.85
C SER A 321 -66.88 -3.42 -2.52
N SER A 322 -68.16 -3.10 -2.43
CA SER A 322 -68.99 -3.38 -1.24
C SER A 322 -69.61 -4.79 -1.22
N GLY A 323 -69.30 -5.64 -2.21
CA GLY A 323 -69.82 -7.01 -2.33
C GLY A 323 -71.36 -7.08 -2.51
N ARG A 324 -71.98 -5.97 -2.95
CA ARG A 324 -73.42 -5.89 -3.19
C ARG A 324 -73.81 -6.34 -4.59
N ASP A 325 -72.84 -6.57 -5.45
CA ASP A 325 -72.99 -7.23 -6.75
C ASP A 325 -73.63 -8.63 -6.63
N LYS A 326 -73.26 -9.41 -5.59
CA LYS A 326 -73.89 -10.70 -5.29
C LYS A 326 -75.37 -10.54 -4.92
N LYS A 327 -75.73 -9.45 -4.24
CA LYS A 327 -77.12 -9.12 -3.89
C LYS A 327 -77.90 -8.66 -5.12
N LEU A 328 -77.26 -7.90 -6.02
CA LEU A 328 -77.81 -7.48 -7.30
C LEU A 328 -78.10 -8.68 -8.21
N ASP A 329 -77.15 -9.60 -8.36
CA ASP A 329 -77.32 -10.84 -9.13
C ASP A 329 -78.47 -11.69 -8.57
N LYS A 330 -78.54 -11.84 -7.24
CA LYS A 330 -79.60 -12.60 -6.60
C LYS A 330 -80.97 -11.95 -6.82
N ALA A 331 -81.06 -10.62 -6.75
CA ALA A 331 -82.29 -9.88 -7.02
C ALA A 331 -82.73 -10.01 -8.50
N VAL A 332 -81.81 -9.90 -9.45
CA VAL A 332 -82.09 -10.08 -10.88
C VAL A 332 -82.52 -11.51 -11.17
N ASN A 333 -81.83 -12.52 -10.62
CA ASN A 333 -82.20 -13.94 -10.77
C ASN A 333 -83.58 -14.26 -10.19
N ILE A 334 -83.94 -13.68 -9.02
CA ILE A 334 -85.27 -13.82 -8.42
C ILE A 334 -86.35 -13.23 -9.33
N LEU A 335 -86.09 -12.07 -9.94
CA LEU A 335 -87.03 -11.42 -10.86
C LEU A 335 -87.16 -12.14 -12.20
N VAL A 336 -86.07 -12.71 -12.73
CA VAL A 336 -86.09 -13.57 -13.91
C VAL A 336 -86.87 -14.85 -13.63
N ALA A 337 -86.68 -15.47 -12.47
CA ALA A 337 -87.43 -16.66 -12.05
C ALA A 337 -88.93 -16.39 -11.86
N ASP A 338 -89.31 -15.22 -11.31
CA ASP A 338 -90.70 -14.77 -11.18
C ASP A 338 -91.35 -14.52 -12.56
N ALA A 339 -90.65 -13.81 -13.44
CA ALA A 339 -91.13 -13.49 -14.79
C ALA A 339 -91.35 -14.75 -15.66
N ASN A 340 -90.48 -15.76 -15.53
CA ASN A 340 -90.58 -17.02 -16.27
C ASN A 340 -91.81 -17.86 -15.91
N MET A 341 -92.42 -17.64 -14.73
CA MET A 341 -93.59 -18.39 -14.25
C MET A 341 -94.92 -17.66 -14.44
N SER A 342 -94.89 -16.37 -14.81
CA SER A 342 -96.07 -15.50 -14.85
C SER A 342 -96.59 -15.19 -16.27
N THR A 343 -95.82 -15.46 -17.32
CA THR A 343 -96.22 -15.33 -18.73
C THR A 343 -95.96 -16.63 -19.48
N VAL A 344 -96.81 -16.94 -20.46
CA VAL A 344 -96.66 -18.11 -21.34
C VAL A 344 -95.32 -18.01 -22.10
N GLY A 345 -94.29 -18.65 -21.57
CA GLY A 345 -93.10 -19.13 -22.28
C GLY A 345 -92.05 -18.11 -22.75
N GLN A 346 -92.11 -16.84 -22.36
CA GLN A 346 -91.10 -15.86 -22.80
C GLN A 346 -90.59 -14.97 -21.66
N VAL A 347 -89.30 -15.13 -21.35
CA VAL A 347 -88.54 -14.19 -20.51
C VAL A 347 -88.71 -12.79 -21.13
N PRO A 348 -89.07 -11.75 -20.36
CA PRO A 348 -89.01 -10.38 -20.84
C PRO A 348 -87.60 -10.11 -21.38
N LYS A 349 -87.47 -9.83 -22.68
CA LYS A 349 -86.17 -9.67 -23.37
C LYS A 349 -85.24 -8.69 -22.63
N ASP A 350 -85.83 -7.69 -21.99
CA ASP A 350 -85.15 -6.67 -21.21
C ASP A 350 -84.41 -7.22 -19.98
N LEU A 351 -84.94 -8.29 -19.37
CA LEU A 351 -84.39 -8.87 -18.13
C LEU A 351 -83.24 -9.86 -18.41
N ALA A 352 -83.36 -10.65 -19.48
CA ALA A 352 -82.24 -11.46 -19.99
C ALA A 352 -81.10 -10.58 -20.52
N TYR A 353 -81.45 -9.51 -21.25
CA TYR A 353 -80.50 -8.50 -21.69
C TYR A 353 -79.77 -7.83 -20.53
N LEU A 354 -80.47 -7.50 -19.44
CA LEU A 354 -79.88 -6.94 -18.22
C LEU A 354 -78.87 -7.92 -17.57
N GLN A 355 -79.21 -9.20 -17.50
CA GLN A 355 -78.35 -10.23 -16.91
C GLN A 355 -77.05 -10.41 -17.71
N ASP A 356 -77.14 -10.54 -19.03
CA ASP A 356 -75.97 -10.64 -19.90
C ASP A 356 -75.13 -9.34 -19.88
N ARG A 357 -75.79 -8.18 -19.80
CA ARG A 357 -75.12 -6.89 -19.69
C ARG A 357 -74.36 -6.74 -18.39
N LEU A 358 -74.94 -7.14 -17.25
CA LEU A 358 -74.28 -7.10 -15.93
C LEU A 358 -73.07 -8.04 -15.89
N LYS A 359 -73.18 -9.23 -16.50
CA LYS A 359 -72.08 -10.17 -16.62
C LYS A 359 -70.93 -9.61 -17.48
N SER A 360 -71.25 -9.02 -18.63
CA SER A 360 -70.26 -8.33 -19.48
C SER A 360 -69.58 -7.20 -18.72
N MET A 361 -70.36 -6.33 -18.06
CA MET A 361 -69.82 -5.20 -17.30
C MET A 361 -68.91 -5.62 -16.15
N ARG A 362 -69.18 -6.76 -15.49
CA ARG A 362 -68.28 -7.33 -14.47
C ARG A 362 -66.95 -7.76 -15.08
N ASN A 363 -66.99 -8.51 -16.19
CA ASN A 363 -65.78 -8.96 -16.87
C ASN A 363 -64.96 -7.77 -17.39
N ASP A 364 -65.61 -6.76 -17.96
CA ASP A 364 -64.97 -5.55 -18.46
C ASP A 364 -64.32 -4.77 -17.30
N HIS A 365 -65.00 -4.65 -16.16
CA HIS A 365 -64.45 -4.00 -14.95
C HIS A 365 -63.25 -4.77 -14.38
N GLU A 366 -63.32 -6.10 -14.29
CA GLU A 366 -62.23 -6.95 -13.82
C GLU A 366 -61.00 -6.85 -14.74
N SER A 367 -61.20 -6.91 -16.06
CA SER A 367 -60.14 -6.72 -17.05
C SER A 367 -59.51 -5.32 -16.95
N ALA A 368 -60.33 -4.26 -16.88
CA ALA A 368 -59.83 -2.90 -16.75
C ALA A 368 -59.08 -2.67 -15.42
N SER A 369 -59.55 -3.29 -14.33
CA SER A 369 -58.87 -3.24 -13.03
C SER A 369 -57.51 -3.92 -13.08
N GLN A 370 -57.43 -5.08 -13.76
CA GLN A 370 -56.17 -5.77 -13.99
C GLN A 370 -55.21 -4.92 -14.83
N ASP A 371 -55.67 -4.32 -15.94
CA ASP A 371 -54.85 -3.46 -16.80
C ASP A 371 -54.31 -2.24 -16.04
N ILE A 372 -55.12 -1.63 -15.17
CA ILE A 372 -54.70 -0.53 -14.29
C ILE A 372 -53.63 -1.02 -13.29
N ALA A 373 -53.81 -2.20 -12.70
CA ALA A 373 -52.82 -2.80 -11.81
C ALA A 373 -51.49 -3.09 -12.55
N GLU A 374 -51.55 -3.55 -13.80
CA GLU A 374 -50.36 -3.78 -14.63
C GLU A 374 -49.68 -2.46 -15.02
N CYS A 375 -50.44 -1.43 -15.38
CA CYS A 375 -49.91 -0.10 -15.72
C CYS A 375 -49.26 0.59 -14.51
N THR A 376 -49.85 0.46 -13.32
CA THR A 376 -49.27 1.00 -12.08
C THR A 376 -47.98 0.25 -11.71
N ASN A 377 -47.97 -1.08 -11.79
CA ASN A 377 -46.76 -1.88 -11.60
C ASN A 377 -45.64 -1.54 -12.60
N PHE A 378 -45.99 -1.36 -13.88
CA PHE A 378 -45.04 -0.93 -14.91
C PHE A 378 -44.44 0.44 -14.57
N SER A 379 -45.27 1.38 -14.11
CA SER A 379 -44.85 2.74 -13.75
C SER A 379 -43.90 2.74 -12.55
N ILE A 380 -44.19 1.95 -11.52
CA ILE A 380 -43.29 1.74 -10.37
C ILE A 380 -41.94 1.21 -10.85
N ARG A 381 -41.95 0.13 -11.64
CA ARG A 381 -40.71 -0.51 -12.11
C ARG A 381 -39.89 0.40 -13.03
N LYS A 382 -40.54 1.22 -13.85
CA LYS A 382 -39.89 2.25 -14.68
C LYS A 382 -39.15 3.27 -13.81
N LEU A 383 -39.76 3.73 -12.72
CA LEU A 383 -39.14 4.66 -11.78
C LEU A 383 -37.96 4.02 -11.04
N GLU A 384 -38.09 2.76 -10.61
CA GLU A 384 -36.99 2.00 -9.99
C GLU A 384 -35.77 1.90 -10.92
N VAL A 385 -35.99 1.52 -12.19
CA VAL A 385 -34.92 1.44 -13.20
C VAL A 385 -34.32 2.81 -13.46
N LYS A 386 -35.12 3.89 -13.50
CA LYS A 386 -34.63 5.27 -13.65
C LYS A 386 -33.71 5.66 -12.48
N ALA A 387 -34.08 5.31 -11.25
CA ALA A 387 -33.30 5.60 -10.05
C ALA A 387 -31.97 4.83 -10.02
N GLU A 388 -31.98 3.53 -10.32
CA GLU A 388 -30.76 2.72 -10.43
C GLU A 388 -29.83 3.25 -11.53
N LEU A 389 -30.38 3.72 -12.64
CA LEU A 389 -29.61 4.33 -13.72
C LEU A 389 -28.97 5.66 -13.29
N LYS A 390 -29.72 6.55 -12.61
CA LYS A 390 -29.18 7.80 -12.02
C LYS A 390 -28.02 7.50 -11.04
N LYS A 391 -28.18 6.46 -10.21
CA LYS A 391 -27.14 6.02 -9.26
C LYS A 391 -25.90 5.47 -9.98
N ALA A 392 -26.08 4.65 -11.01
CA ALA A 392 -24.98 4.11 -11.81
C ALA A 392 -24.22 5.23 -12.56
N ALA A 393 -24.96 6.21 -13.10
CA ALA A 393 -24.41 7.41 -13.73
C ALA A 393 -23.54 8.24 -12.77
N ALA A 394 -24.01 8.50 -11.55
CA ALA A 394 -23.22 9.22 -10.54
C ALA A 394 -21.91 8.49 -10.21
N LYS A 395 -21.98 7.16 -10.03
CA LYS A 395 -20.79 6.33 -9.77
C LYS A 395 -19.80 6.34 -10.95
N ALA A 396 -20.30 6.37 -12.19
CA ALA A 396 -19.45 6.48 -13.38
C ALA A 396 -18.68 7.80 -13.41
N HIS A 397 -19.33 8.93 -13.09
CA HIS A 397 -18.66 10.23 -12.98
C HIS A 397 -17.62 10.27 -11.85
N GLU A 398 -17.88 9.67 -10.68
CA GLU A 398 -16.87 9.57 -9.62
C GLU A 398 -15.60 8.84 -10.10
N LEU A 399 -15.77 7.74 -10.84
CA LEU A 399 -14.65 6.99 -11.43
C LEU A 399 -13.88 7.82 -12.47
N GLU A 400 -14.57 8.61 -13.29
CA GLU A 400 -13.93 9.56 -14.24
C GLU A 400 -13.02 10.54 -13.50
N THR A 401 -13.51 11.16 -12.42
CA THR A 401 -12.72 12.14 -11.66
C THR A 401 -11.48 11.51 -11.02
N MET A 402 -11.60 10.26 -10.54
CA MET A 402 -10.46 9.51 -10.02
C MET A 402 -9.44 9.19 -11.11
N GLU A 403 -9.87 8.77 -12.30
CA GLU A 403 -8.97 8.49 -13.44
C GLU A 403 -8.17 9.73 -13.87
N VAL A 404 -8.84 10.90 -13.96
CA VAL A 404 -8.16 12.18 -14.23
C VAL A 404 -7.15 12.52 -13.11
N GLY A 405 -7.48 12.24 -11.85
CA GLY A 405 -6.56 12.39 -10.73
C GLY A 405 -5.31 11.50 -10.85
N PHE A 406 -5.49 10.23 -11.22
CA PHE A 406 -4.39 9.28 -11.39
C PHE A 406 -3.49 9.65 -12.57
N THR A 407 -4.04 10.09 -13.70
CA THR A 407 -3.25 10.50 -14.87
C THR A 407 -2.38 11.72 -14.57
N ASN A 408 -2.89 12.72 -13.85
CA ASN A 408 -2.12 13.88 -13.40
C ASN A 408 -0.99 13.50 -12.43
N MET A 409 -1.27 12.59 -11.48
CA MET A 409 -0.26 12.09 -10.55
C MET A 409 0.83 11.31 -11.28
N LEU A 410 0.46 10.49 -12.27
CA LEU A 410 1.39 9.74 -13.10
C LEU A 410 2.27 10.67 -13.94
N ALA A 411 1.71 11.72 -14.54
CA ALA A 411 2.48 12.72 -15.28
C ALA A 411 3.49 13.44 -14.37
N THR A 412 3.08 13.83 -13.17
CA THR A 412 3.96 14.45 -12.17
C THR A 412 5.08 13.51 -11.73
N ALA A 413 4.77 12.23 -11.53
CA ALA A 413 5.77 11.22 -11.18
C ALA A 413 6.78 10.99 -12.31
N LYS A 414 6.33 10.98 -13.57
CA LYS A 414 7.20 10.90 -14.75
C LYS A 414 8.14 12.11 -14.85
N ALA A 415 7.63 13.33 -14.66
CA ALA A 415 8.46 14.54 -14.67
C ALA A 415 9.52 14.53 -13.55
N LYS A 416 9.15 14.12 -12.33
CA LYS A 416 10.12 13.97 -11.22
C LYS A 416 11.21 12.94 -11.51
N ARG A 417 10.85 11.84 -12.17
CA ARG A 417 11.83 10.83 -12.61
C ARG A 417 12.81 11.40 -13.61
N GLU A 418 12.35 12.17 -14.59
CA GLU A 418 13.23 12.79 -15.60
C GLU A 418 14.20 13.80 -14.96
N GLU A 419 13.74 14.60 -13.99
CA GLU A 419 14.62 15.50 -13.26
C GLU A 419 15.67 14.76 -12.43
N LEU A 420 15.29 13.68 -11.73
CA LEU A 420 16.26 12.86 -10.99
C LEU A 420 17.31 12.21 -11.91
N LEU A 421 16.92 11.80 -13.13
CA LEU A 421 17.87 11.28 -14.11
C LEU A 421 18.86 12.36 -14.57
N ARG A 422 18.40 13.59 -14.78
CA ARG A 422 19.27 14.73 -15.11
C ARG A 422 20.29 15.02 -14.00
N GLN A 423 19.84 15.01 -12.74
CA GLN A 423 20.72 15.19 -11.59
C GLN A 423 21.75 14.07 -11.45
N LEU A 424 21.36 12.83 -11.74
CA LEU A 424 22.26 11.68 -11.70
C LEU A 424 23.34 11.79 -12.79
N GLU A 425 22.97 12.20 -14.00
CA GLU A 425 23.93 12.45 -15.09
C GLU A 425 24.91 13.58 -14.75
N GLU A 426 24.44 14.65 -14.11
CA GLU A 426 25.28 15.75 -13.63
C GLU A 426 26.30 15.27 -12.58
N VAL A 427 25.85 14.47 -11.60
CA VAL A 427 26.74 13.88 -10.60
C VAL A 427 27.75 12.93 -11.25
N GLU A 428 27.35 12.08 -12.20
CA GLU A 428 28.27 11.21 -12.93
C GLU A 428 29.32 11.99 -13.73
N ASN A 429 28.94 13.11 -14.34
CA ASN A 429 29.88 14.01 -15.01
C ASN A 429 30.88 14.62 -14.02
N SER A 430 30.43 15.01 -12.82
CA SER A 430 31.31 15.54 -11.77
C SER A 430 32.31 14.50 -11.25
N ILE A 431 31.88 13.24 -11.08
CA ILE A 431 32.75 12.12 -10.69
C ILE A 431 33.82 11.91 -11.76
N ARG A 432 33.43 11.84 -13.03
CA ARG A 432 34.38 11.70 -14.15
C ARG A 432 35.38 12.86 -14.23
N ALA A 433 34.99 14.08 -13.87
CA ALA A 433 35.92 15.21 -13.81
C ALA A 433 36.93 15.07 -12.66
N ALA A 434 36.46 14.66 -11.47
CA ALA A 434 37.31 14.41 -10.32
C ALA A 434 38.32 13.28 -10.57
N GLU A 435 37.91 12.20 -11.22
CA GLU A 435 38.79 11.08 -11.61
C GLU A 435 39.90 11.53 -12.57
N ARG A 436 39.59 12.41 -13.54
CA ARG A 436 40.61 12.98 -14.43
C ARG A 436 41.61 13.84 -13.66
N ALA A 437 41.13 14.73 -12.79
CA ALA A 437 42.00 15.55 -11.96
C ALA A 437 42.88 14.70 -11.02
N GLN A 438 42.35 13.60 -10.50
CA GLN A 438 43.12 12.64 -9.71
C GLN A 438 44.22 11.97 -10.54
N ALA A 439 43.94 11.61 -11.80
CA ALA A 439 44.93 11.04 -12.71
C ALA A 439 46.03 12.06 -13.07
N ASP A 440 45.67 13.30 -13.35
CA ASP A 440 46.63 14.38 -13.64
C ASP A 440 47.55 14.63 -12.43
N ASN A 441 47.00 14.71 -11.22
CA ASN A 441 47.78 14.84 -10.00
C ASN A 441 48.72 13.66 -9.77
N ALA A 442 48.31 12.43 -10.12
CA ALA A 442 49.17 11.25 -9.99
C ALA A 442 50.40 11.33 -10.91
N VAL A 443 50.24 11.88 -12.12
CA VAL A 443 51.35 12.11 -13.06
C VAL A 443 52.34 13.14 -12.48
N GLU A 444 51.84 14.25 -11.93
CA GLU A 444 52.71 15.27 -11.30
C GLU A 444 53.48 14.72 -10.10
N ILE A 445 52.85 13.86 -9.29
CA ILE A 445 53.51 13.21 -8.14
C ILE A 445 54.65 12.29 -8.62
N GLU A 446 54.43 11.48 -9.65
CA GLU A 446 55.48 10.61 -10.22
C GLU A 446 56.65 11.41 -10.80
N GLU A 447 56.38 12.54 -11.45
CA GLU A 447 57.43 13.43 -11.94
C GLU A 447 58.25 14.03 -10.77
N LEU A 448 57.57 14.41 -9.68
CA LEU A 448 58.22 14.93 -8.48
C LEU A 448 59.06 13.86 -7.77
N ILE A 449 58.56 12.63 -7.67
CA ILE A 449 59.33 11.48 -7.14
C ILE A 449 60.60 11.26 -7.96
N SER A 450 60.49 11.27 -9.29
CA SER A 450 61.63 11.11 -10.20
C SER A 450 62.68 12.20 -9.98
N ARG A 451 62.25 13.47 -9.92
CA ARG A 451 63.12 14.63 -9.70
C ARG A 451 63.81 14.60 -8.32
N ILE A 452 63.12 14.16 -7.27
CA ILE A 452 63.72 13.97 -5.95
C ILE A 452 64.74 12.83 -6.00
N GLY A 453 64.42 11.72 -6.68
CA GLY A 453 65.32 10.58 -6.89
C GLY A 453 66.65 11.03 -7.49
N GLU A 454 66.61 11.75 -8.61
CA GLU A 454 67.80 12.28 -9.30
C GLU A 454 68.64 13.19 -8.39
N LYS A 455 68.00 14.15 -7.71
CA LYS A 455 68.71 15.07 -6.79
C LYS A 455 69.33 14.33 -5.61
N SER A 456 68.66 13.31 -5.08
CA SER A 456 69.19 12.51 -3.97
C SER A 456 70.43 11.70 -4.36
N GLU A 457 70.48 11.21 -5.61
CA GLU A 457 71.64 10.49 -6.13
C GLU A 457 72.81 11.44 -6.39
N SER A 458 72.53 12.61 -6.97
CA SER A 458 73.52 13.68 -7.13
C SER A 458 74.14 14.13 -5.81
N LEU A 459 73.32 14.27 -4.76
CA LEU A 459 73.79 14.61 -3.42
C LEU A 459 74.71 13.53 -2.83
N ARG A 460 74.33 12.24 -2.93
CA ARG A 460 75.15 11.11 -2.47
C ARG A 460 76.51 11.07 -3.18
N GLU A 461 76.54 11.38 -4.47
CA GLU A 461 77.78 11.49 -5.24
C GLU A 461 78.66 12.65 -4.75
N MET A 462 78.05 13.79 -4.42
CA MET A 462 78.74 14.95 -3.86
C MET A 462 79.35 14.64 -2.49
N GLU A 463 78.58 13.99 -1.60
CA GLU A 463 79.04 13.56 -0.27
C GLU A 463 80.21 12.57 -0.33
N ARG A 464 80.22 11.64 -1.30
CA ARG A 464 81.40 10.76 -1.51
C ARG A 464 82.64 11.56 -1.89
N ARG A 465 82.48 12.62 -2.68
CA ARG A 465 83.57 13.49 -3.09
C ARG A 465 84.00 14.49 -2.01
N ASP A 466 83.13 14.79 -1.04
CA ASP A 466 83.39 15.77 0.02
C ASP A 466 84.68 15.42 0.80
N LYS A 467 84.87 14.16 1.21
CA LYS A 467 86.10 13.75 1.92
C LYS A 467 87.39 14.05 1.14
N SER A 468 87.36 13.89 -0.18
CA SER A 468 88.50 14.21 -1.06
C SER A 468 88.72 15.72 -1.17
N TRP A 469 87.64 16.49 -1.26
CA TRP A 469 87.69 17.95 -1.25
C TRP A 469 88.18 18.51 0.08
N GLN A 470 87.75 17.95 1.21
CA GLN A 470 88.25 18.32 2.54
C GLN A 470 89.75 18.02 2.66
N ALA A 471 90.21 16.86 2.18
CA ALA A 471 91.64 16.53 2.16
C ALA A 471 92.44 17.52 1.30
N ARG A 472 91.93 17.85 0.11
CA ARG A 472 92.54 18.89 -0.76
C ARG A 472 92.58 20.25 -0.10
N ARG A 473 91.54 20.64 0.64
CA ARG A 473 91.50 21.92 1.37
C ARG A 473 92.61 21.98 2.42
N VAL A 474 92.73 20.94 3.25
CA VAL A 474 93.76 20.85 4.30
C VAL A 474 95.17 20.92 3.69
N GLU A 475 95.40 20.23 2.57
CA GLU A 475 96.72 20.27 1.90
C GLU A 475 97.04 21.65 1.31
N ALA A 476 96.03 22.33 0.74
CA ALA A 476 96.18 23.69 0.25
C ALA A 476 96.48 24.68 1.40
N GLU A 477 95.79 24.54 2.54
CA GLU A 477 96.03 25.33 3.75
C GLU A 477 97.48 25.15 4.26
N ARG A 478 98.00 23.91 4.33
CA ARG A 478 99.42 23.67 4.68
C ARG A 478 100.41 24.29 3.70
N THR A 479 100.07 24.29 2.42
CA THR A 479 100.94 24.88 1.38
C THR A 479 101.00 26.39 1.53
N LEU A 480 99.87 27.04 1.82
CA LEU A 480 99.83 28.48 2.12
C LEU A 480 100.65 28.81 3.37
N GLU A 481 100.52 28.02 4.44
CA GLU A 481 101.30 28.21 5.67
C GLU A 481 102.81 28.16 5.38
N ARG A 482 103.26 27.15 4.62
CA ARG A 482 104.68 27.03 4.19
C ARG A 482 105.16 28.23 3.38
N VAL A 483 104.33 28.73 2.45
CA VAL A 483 104.67 29.91 1.63
C VAL A 483 104.81 31.15 2.52
N GLU A 484 103.96 31.32 3.53
CA GLU A 484 104.08 32.44 4.47
C GLU A 484 105.35 32.32 5.33
N GLU A 485 105.69 31.11 5.79
CA GLU A 485 106.96 30.85 6.51
C GLU A 485 108.19 31.19 5.64
N GLU A 486 108.20 30.72 4.39
CA GLU A 486 109.26 31.04 3.41
C GLU A 486 109.33 32.54 3.15
N TRP A 487 108.18 33.22 3.05
CA TRP A 487 108.13 34.67 2.89
C TRP A 487 108.71 35.43 4.08
N VAL A 488 108.48 34.96 5.31
CA VAL A 488 109.11 35.52 6.51
C VAL A 488 110.64 35.36 6.44
N GLN A 489 111.13 34.20 5.99
CA GLN A 489 112.58 33.98 5.80
C GLN A 489 113.15 34.93 4.74
N VAL A 490 112.50 35.06 3.58
CA VAL A 490 112.90 35.99 2.51
C VAL A 490 112.89 37.44 3.02
N LYS A 491 111.87 37.87 3.77
CA LYS A 491 111.84 39.20 4.41
C LYS A 491 113.03 39.44 5.34
N SER A 492 113.45 38.45 6.12
CA SER A 492 114.62 38.59 6.99
C SER A 492 115.91 38.79 6.20
N SER A 493 116.05 38.15 5.03
CA SER A 493 117.22 38.34 4.16
C SER A 493 117.30 39.73 3.52
N PHE A 494 116.17 40.45 3.42
CA PHE A 494 116.15 41.85 2.99
C PHE A 494 116.56 42.85 4.08
N GLN A 495 116.69 42.43 5.35
CA GLN A 495 117.21 43.30 6.41
C GLN A 495 118.74 43.35 6.44
N ASP A 496 119.41 42.38 5.82
CA ASP A 496 120.87 42.32 5.66
C ASP A 496 121.37 42.98 4.36
N VAL A 497 120.46 43.50 3.53
CA VAL A 497 120.71 44.34 2.34
C VAL A 497 120.41 45.78 2.69
#